data_AF-A0AAE9EGG9-F1
#
_entry.id   AF-A0AAE9EGG9-F1
#
_cell.length_a   1.000
_cell.length_b   1.000
_cell.length_c   1.000
_cell.angle_alpha   90.00
_cell.angle_beta   90.00
_cell.angle_gamma   90.00
#
_symmetry.space_group_name_H-M   'P 1'
#
loop_
_entity.id
_entity.type
_entity.pdbx_description
1 polymer ?
#
loop_
_entity_poly.entity_id
_entity_poly.type
_entity_poly.pdbx_seq_one_letter_code
_entity_poly.pdbx_strand_id
1 'polypeptide(L)'
;MGRFFYFFYNFYLISLYTILFIILISQIQTFFPLEHQSNAYHYAVFIFNTPIMIRSCYDLLKSQEERQTPRWFIWNRYLVAILVLVVNFGLPASNVLEEEYSIILTIVIGFCLMLFFFSIYEHCAFQYYDFRLSFPKDAKLTNRQTVGLILFHILIILSFCLIFSICPNEFSTYQRYQNNHFIRIACHLINIMSIPLNYCAVLAWNSKKLNFRGIHPGTKRRWVGVMKKDKKGRWVVDVEPEDHRIFVV
;
A
#
# COMPACT_ATOMS: atom_id res chain seq x y z
N MET A 1 7.75 -13.07 9.13
CA MET A 1 8.70 -12.93 8.00
C MET A 1 10.14 -12.91 8.52
N GLY A 2 11.09 -13.58 7.86
CA GLY A 2 12.52 -13.43 8.18
C GLY A 2 13.01 -12.00 7.91
N ARG A 3 14.14 -11.60 8.53
CA ARG A 3 14.71 -10.24 8.36
C ARG A 3 14.92 -9.87 6.88
N PHE A 4 15.39 -10.82 6.06
CA PHE A 4 15.61 -10.62 4.64
C PHE A 4 14.31 -10.27 3.90
N PHE A 5 13.26 -11.10 4.03
CA PHE A 5 11.95 -10.86 3.41
C PHE A 5 11.30 -9.53 3.82
N TYR A 6 11.57 -9.03 5.03
CA TYR A 6 11.06 -7.74 5.50
C TYR A 6 11.68 -6.56 4.75
N PHE A 7 13.00 -6.56 4.56
CA PHE A 7 13.67 -5.50 3.79
C PHE A 7 13.23 -5.49 2.33
N PHE A 8 13.08 -6.65 1.69
CA PHE A 8 12.56 -6.74 0.33
C PHE A 8 11.15 -6.18 0.21
N TYR A 9 10.26 -6.50 1.15
CA TYR A 9 8.89 -5.98 1.11
C TYR A 9 8.86 -4.46 1.26
N ASN A 10 9.65 -3.87 2.17
CA ASN A 10 9.71 -2.42 2.31
C ASN A 10 10.33 -1.73 1.10
N PHE A 11 11.41 -2.31 0.53
CA PHE A 11 11.98 -1.81 -0.71
C PHE A 11 10.95 -1.83 -1.84
N TYR A 12 10.23 -2.94 -1.99
CA TYR A 12 9.14 -3.07 -2.94
C TYR A 12 8.05 -2.00 -2.75
N LEU A 13 7.62 -1.72 -1.51
CA LEU A 13 6.63 -0.68 -1.23
C LEU A 13 7.12 0.71 -1.65
N ILE A 14 8.40 1.02 -1.39
CA ILE A 14 9.02 2.29 -1.81
C ILE A 14 9.09 2.36 -3.34
N SER A 15 9.54 1.29 -4.01
CA SER A 15 9.58 1.24 -5.47
C SER A 15 8.19 1.40 -6.10
N LEU A 16 7.17 0.75 -5.53
CA LEU A 16 5.79 0.90 -5.99
C LEU A 16 5.31 2.35 -5.82
N TYR A 17 5.55 2.97 -4.67
CA TYR A 17 5.22 4.38 -4.46
C TYR A 17 5.89 5.29 -5.49
N THR A 18 7.19 5.11 -5.75
CA THR A 18 7.92 5.90 -6.75
C THR A 18 7.30 5.75 -8.14
N ILE A 19 6.96 4.53 -8.56
CA ILE A 19 6.31 4.27 -9.85
C ILE A 19 4.94 4.96 -9.91
N LEU A 20 4.11 4.81 -8.88
CA LEU A 20 2.80 5.46 -8.84
C LEU A 20 2.90 6.99 -8.84
N PHE A 21 3.92 7.55 -8.18
CA PHE A 21 4.16 8.99 -8.17
C PHE A 21 4.61 9.52 -9.55
N ILE A 22 5.44 8.77 -10.28
CA ILE A 22 5.79 9.08 -11.67
C ILE A 22 4.54 9.08 -12.56
N ILE A 23 3.66 8.08 -12.38
CA ILE A 23 2.40 8.00 -13.12
C ILE A 23 1.50 9.21 -12.79
N LEU A 24 1.41 9.61 -11.51
CA LEU A 24 0.67 10.81 -11.11
C LEU A 24 1.22 12.08 -11.76
N ILE A 25 2.55 12.27 -11.77
CA ILE A 25 3.18 13.41 -12.44
C ILE A 25 2.80 13.41 -13.93
N SER A 26 2.88 12.25 -14.58
CA SER A 26 2.51 12.11 -15.98
C SER A 26 1.02 12.42 -16.23
N GLN A 27 0.11 12.05 -15.32
CA GLN A 27 -1.29 12.49 -15.40
C GLN A 27 -1.42 14.00 -15.29
N ILE A 28 -0.77 14.62 -14.30
CA ILE A 28 -0.83 16.07 -14.09
C ILE A 28 -0.31 16.82 -15.31
N GLN A 29 0.72 16.32 -15.99
CA GLN A 29 1.25 16.91 -17.23
C GLN A 29 0.21 17.06 -18.33
N THR A 30 -0.81 16.22 -18.36
CA THR A 30 -1.86 16.26 -19.41
C THR A 30 -2.81 17.43 -19.26
N PHE A 31 -2.86 18.07 -18.08
CA PHE A 31 -3.65 19.27 -17.83
C PHE A 31 -2.92 20.56 -18.18
N PHE A 32 -1.62 20.49 -18.49
CA PHE A 32 -0.81 21.65 -18.83
C PHE A 32 -0.54 21.73 -20.33
N PRO A 33 -0.49 22.94 -20.91
CA PRO A 33 0.09 23.16 -22.22
C PRO A 33 1.53 22.64 -22.30
N LEU A 34 1.98 22.23 -23.49
CA LEU A 34 3.31 21.64 -23.74
C LEU A 34 4.46 22.45 -23.11
N GLU A 35 4.40 23.78 -23.23
CA GLU A 35 5.38 24.72 -22.71
C GLU A 35 5.46 24.78 -21.17
N HIS A 36 4.46 24.25 -20.47
CA HIS A 36 4.35 24.29 -19.01
C HIS A 36 4.32 22.90 -18.36
N GLN A 37 4.52 21.82 -19.12
CA GLN A 37 4.49 20.46 -18.58
C GLN A 37 5.58 20.19 -17.53
N SER A 38 6.71 20.92 -17.56
CA SER A 38 7.73 20.84 -16.50
C SER A 38 7.19 21.28 -15.14
N ASN A 39 6.21 22.17 -15.10
CA ASN A 39 5.60 22.65 -13.86
C ASN A 39 4.80 21.55 -13.14
N ALA A 40 4.29 20.54 -13.87
CA ALA A 40 3.53 19.44 -13.29
C ALA A 40 4.29 18.72 -12.16
N TYR A 41 5.62 18.55 -12.32
CA TYR A 41 6.47 17.99 -11.26
C TYR A 41 6.45 18.87 -10.00
N HIS A 42 6.60 20.19 -10.17
CA HIS A 42 6.57 21.14 -9.06
C HIS A 42 5.23 21.12 -8.34
N TYR A 43 4.10 21.10 -9.07
CA TYR A 43 2.77 20.97 -8.48
C TYR A 43 2.60 19.65 -7.74
N ALA A 44 2.98 18.52 -8.34
CA ALA A 44 2.86 17.21 -7.71
C ALA A 44 3.65 17.13 -6.40
N VAL A 45 4.91 17.61 -6.42
CA VAL A 45 5.77 17.63 -5.23
C VAL A 45 5.21 18.57 -4.17
N PHE A 46 4.84 19.80 -4.55
CA PHE A 46 4.38 20.78 -3.59
C PHE A 46 3.06 20.37 -2.93
N ILE A 47 2.11 19.85 -3.70
CA ILE A 47 0.77 19.48 -3.20
C ILE A 47 0.81 18.17 -2.41
N PHE A 48 1.50 17.14 -2.92
CA PHE A 48 1.41 15.79 -2.34
C PHE A 48 2.62 15.38 -1.48
N ASN A 49 3.84 15.87 -1.74
CA ASN A 49 5.01 15.56 -0.90
C ASN A 49 5.20 16.54 0.26
N THR A 50 4.79 17.81 0.16
CA THR A 50 4.92 18.75 1.29
C THR A 50 4.13 18.30 2.53
N PRO A 51 2.85 17.87 2.43
CA PRO A 51 2.12 17.37 3.59
C PRO A 51 2.78 16.15 4.23
N ILE A 52 3.34 15.27 3.39
CA ILE A 52 4.14 14.13 3.81
C ILE A 52 5.34 14.59 4.63
N MET A 53 6.13 15.53 4.12
CA MET A 53 7.33 16.04 4.80
C MET A 53 6.98 16.70 6.14
N ILE A 54 5.93 17.53 6.18
CA ILE A 54 5.46 18.18 7.41
C ILE A 54 5.10 17.12 8.46
N ARG A 55 4.35 16.08 8.06
CA ARG A 55 3.97 15.00 8.97
C ARG A 55 5.19 14.23 9.48
N SER A 56 6.13 13.89 8.60
CA SER A 56 7.36 13.20 8.99
C SER A 56 8.19 14.01 9.99
N CYS A 57 8.27 15.33 9.83
CA CYS A 57 8.90 16.22 10.81
C CYS A 57 8.15 16.24 12.15
N TYR A 58 6.81 16.23 12.14
CA TYR A 58 6.01 16.15 13.36
C TYR A 58 6.24 14.84 14.12
N ASP A 59 6.28 13.71 13.40
CA ASP A 59 6.49 12.39 14.01
C ASP A 59 7.91 12.24 14.61
N LEU A 60 8.91 12.94 14.05
CA LEU A 60 10.26 13.02 14.64
C LEU A 60 10.28 13.77 15.98
N LEU A 61 9.36 14.71 16.20
CA LEU A 61 9.27 15.52 17.41
C LEU A 61 8.50 14.84 18.55
N LYS A 62 7.74 13.78 18.26
CA LYS A 62 6.94 13.06 19.25
C LYS A 62 7.79 12.08 20.04
N SER A 63 7.63 12.03 21.37
CA SER A 63 8.34 11.06 22.21
C SER A 63 7.97 9.63 21.84
N GLN A 64 9.00 8.79 21.59
CA GLN A 64 8.87 7.47 20.98
C GLN A 64 8.40 6.38 21.95
N GLU A 65 7.18 6.50 22.47
CA GLU A 65 6.58 5.46 23.33
C GLU A 65 5.40 4.71 22.67
N GLU A 66 4.98 5.12 21.47
CA GLU A 66 3.87 4.45 20.79
C GLU A 66 4.31 3.08 20.26
N ARG A 67 3.52 2.05 20.58
CA ARG A 67 3.73 0.67 20.14
C ARG A 67 2.81 0.36 18.97
N GLN A 68 3.28 -0.47 18.04
CA GLN A 68 2.43 -0.94 16.96
C GLN A 68 1.29 -1.78 17.53
N THR A 69 0.05 -1.37 17.24
CA THR A 69 -1.12 -2.15 17.66
C THR A 69 -1.47 -3.22 16.61
N PRO A 70 -1.97 -4.40 17.03
CA PRO A 70 -2.43 -5.45 16.10
C PRO A 70 -3.51 -5.00 15.14
N ARG A 71 -4.43 -4.16 15.62
CA ARG A 71 -5.51 -3.59 14.80
C ARG A 71 -4.93 -2.75 13.68
N TRP A 72 -4.05 -1.81 14.01
CA TRP A 72 -3.44 -0.92 13.02
C TRP A 72 -2.54 -1.73 12.06
N PHE A 73 -1.75 -2.68 12.59
CA PHE A 73 -0.95 -3.60 11.78
C PHE A 73 -1.78 -4.29 10.70
N ILE A 74 -2.92 -4.89 11.05
CA ILE A 74 -3.80 -5.57 10.09
C ILE A 74 -4.44 -4.59 9.11
N TRP A 75 -5.02 -3.49 9.63
CA TRP A 75 -5.73 -2.50 8.81
C TRP A 75 -4.84 -1.91 7.72
N ASN A 76 -3.57 -1.66 8.01
CA ASN A 76 -2.66 -1.12 7.03
C ASN A 76 -2.45 -2.02 5.81
N ARG A 77 -2.49 -3.34 5.99
CA ARG A 77 -2.30 -4.29 4.89
C ARG A 77 -3.52 -4.30 3.97
N TYR A 78 -4.72 -4.07 4.51
CA TYR A 78 -5.91 -3.81 3.68
C TYR A 78 -5.82 -2.46 2.99
N LEU A 79 -5.43 -1.42 3.73
CA LEU A 79 -5.39 -0.05 3.22
C LEU A 79 -4.51 0.06 1.98
N VAL A 80 -3.28 -0.42 2.02
CA VAL A 80 -2.37 -0.34 0.85
C VAL A 80 -2.90 -1.10 -0.37
N ALA A 81 -3.55 -2.25 -0.17
CA ALA A 81 -4.15 -3.02 -1.24
C ALA A 81 -5.33 -2.27 -1.89
N ILE A 82 -6.20 -1.70 -1.06
CA ILE A 82 -7.36 -0.90 -1.51
C ILE A 82 -6.89 0.37 -2.22
N LEU A 83 -5.93 1.11 -1.66
CA LEU A 83 -5.41 2.33 -2.26
C LEU A 83 -4.86 2.08 -3.67
N VAL A 84 -4.07 1.02 -3.85
CA VAL A 84 -3.53 0.68 -5.18
C VAL A 84 -4.64 0.26 -6.14
N LEU A 85 -5.67 -0.45 -5.66
CA LEU A 85 -6.82 -0.78 -6.48
C LEU A 85 -7.57 0.49 -6.95
N VAL A 86 -7.81 1.43 -6.04
CA VAL A 86 -8.45 2.73 -6.34
C VAL A 86 -7.62 3.50 -7.36
N VAL A 87 -6.30 3.57 -7.21
CA VAL A 87 -5.42 4.20 -8.21
C VAL A 87 -5.51 3.50 -9.55
N ASN A 88 -5.49 2.16 -9.57
CA ASN A 88 -5.51 1.37 -10.80
C ASN A 88 -6.79 1.57 -11.63
N PHE A 89 -7.94 1.73 -10.98
CA PHE A 89 -9.21 2.06 -11.65
C PHE A 89 -9.41 3.56 -11.88
N GLY A 90 -8.83 4.41 -11.03
CA GLY A 90 -8.91 5.86 -11.15
C GLY A 90 -8.22 6.39 -12.40
N LEU A 91 -7.07 5.82 -12.77
CA LEU A 91 -6.31 6.25 -13.95
C LEU A 91 -7.07 6.10 -15.29
N PRO A 92 -7.65 4.94 -15.64
CA PRO A 92 -8.41 4.83 -16.89
C PRO A 92 -9.66 5.70 -16.85
N ALA A 93 -10.33 5.79 -15.69
CA ALA A 93 -11.50 6.64 -15.55
C ALA A 93 -11.17 8.13 -15.75
N SER A 94 -10.05 8.62 -15.20
CA SER A 94 -9.67 10.03 -15.39
C SER A 94 -9.40 10.35 -16.85
N ASN A 95 -8.85 9.40 -17.60
CA ASN A 95 -8.53 9.61 -19.00
C ASN A 95 -9.76 9.71 -19.93
N VAL A 96 -10.89 9.11 -19.55
CA VAL A 96 -12.12 9.08 -20.35
C VAL A 96 -13.05 10.24 -19.98
N LEU A 97 -13.02 10.68 -18.73
CA LEU A 97 -13.90 11.73 -18.25
C LEU A 97 -13.55 13.11 -18.86
N GLU A 98 -14.53 14.02 -18.81
CA GLU A 98 -14.31 15.44 -19.10
C GLU A 98 -13.24 16.02 -18.17
N GLU A 99 -12.62 17.12 -18.60
CA GLU A 99 -11.44 17.69 -17.93
C GLU A 99 -11.65 17.99 -16.45
N GLU A 100 -12.79 18.59 -16.08
CA GLU A 100 -13.10 18.92 -14.69
C GLU A 100 -13.13 17.66 -13.79
N TYR A 101 -13.83 16.61 -14.23
CA TYR A 101 -13.90 15.35 -13.49
C TYR A 101 -12.57 14.58 -13.49
N SER A 102 -11.79 14.67 -14.57
CA SER A 102 -10.44 14.12 -14.64
C SER A 102 -9.50 14.76 -13.62
N ILE A 103 -9.58 16.09 -13.45
CA ILE A 103 -8.81 16.83 -12.44
C ILE A 103 -9.20 16.36 -11.04
N ILE A 104 -10.51 16.29 -10.74
CA ILE A 104 -11.00 15.81 -9.44
C ILE A 104 -10.47 14.40 -9.15
N LEU A 105 -10.54 13.49 -10.13
CA LEU A 105 -10.08 12.12 -9.93
C LEU A 105 -8.56 12.05 -9.77
N THR A 106 -7.80 12.89 -10.46
CA THR A 106 -6.35 12.99 -10.28
C THR A 106 -5.97 13.49 -8.88
N ILE A 107 -6.75 14.44 -8.33
CA ILE A 107 -6.61 14.88 -6.94
C ILE A 107 -6.86 13.70 -5.97
N VAL A 108 -7.92 12.92 -6.19
CA VAL A 108 -8.22 11.71 -5.39
C VAL A 108 -7.07 10.69 -5.47
N ILE A 109 -6.50 10.47 -6.65
CA ILE A 109 -5.32 9.59 -6.84
C ILE A 109 -4.13 10.12 -6.03
N GLY A 110 -3.87 11.43 -6.06
CA GLY A 110 -2.83 12.06 -5.26
C GLY A 110 -3.03 11.91 -3.75
N PHE A 111 -4.27 12.06 -3.26
CA PHE A 111 -4.62 11.76 -1.87
C PHE A 111 -4.38 10.29 -1.51
N CYS A 112 -4.73 9.35 -2.41
CA CYS A 112 -4.46 7.94 -2.21
C CYS A 112 -2.95 7.68 -2.07
N LEU A 113 -2.11 8.38 -2.86
CA LEU A 113 -0.66 8.26 -2.78
C LEU A 113 -0.09 8.82 -1.48
N MET A 114 -0.63 9.92 -0.97
CA MET A 114 -0.25 10.43 0.35
C MET A 114 -0.56 9.41 1.45
N LEU A 115 -1.76 8.83 1.45
CA LEU A 115 -2.14 7.77 2.40
C LEU A 115 -1.26 6.53 2.24
N PHE A 116 -0.89 6.18 1.01
CA PHE A 116 0.02 5.07 0.73
C PHE A 116 1.40 5.34 1.35
N PHE A 117 1.93 6.57 1.23
CA PHE A 117 3.21 6.92 1.84
C PHE A 117 3.19 6.81 3.37
N PHE A 118 2.14 7.33 4.02
CA PHE A 118 1.98 7.15 5.48
C PHE A 118 1.91 5.67 5.86
N SER A 119 1.26 4.87 5.02
CA SER A 119 1.20 3.42 5.19
C SER A 119 2.58 2.75 5.09
N ILE A 120 3.52 3.28 4.30
CA ILE A 120 4.90 2.77 4.22
C ILE A 120 5.64 2.96 5.53
N TYR A 121 5.56 4.14 6.17
CA TYR A 121 6.24 4.39 7.45
C TYR A 121 5.88 3.34 8.51
N GLU A 122 4.61 3.00 8.56
CA GLU A 122 4.07 2.01 9.46
C GLU A 122 4.47 0.57 9.12
N HIS A 123 4.64 0.26 7.82
CA HIS A 123 5.21 -1.02 7.39
C HIS A 123 6.69 -1.14 7.73
N CYS A 124 7.45 -0.05 7.57
CA CYS A 124 8.85 0.03 7.93
C CYS A 124 9.09 -0.02 9.44
N ALA A 125 8.04 0.25 10.24
CA ALA A 125 8.06 0.22 11.69
C ALA A 125 9.24 1.02 12.29
N PHE A 126 9.62 2.12 11.62
CA PHE A 126 10.75 2.96 12.04
C PHE A 126 10.51 3.61 13.41
N GLN A 127 9.25 3.84 13.76
CA GLN A 127 8.83 4.43 15.04
C GLN A 127 8.72 3.39 16.15
N TYR A 128 8.71 2.09 15.81
CA TYR A 128 8.45 1.00 16.74
C TYR A 128 9.73 0.21 17.05
N TYR A 129 10.73 0.87 17.63
CA TYR A 129 11.98 0.20 18.05
C TYR A 129 11.74 -0.89 19.09
N ASP A 130 10.79 -0.66 19.99
CA ASP A 130 10.56 -1.52 21.16
C ASP A 130 9.50 -2.59 20.95
N PHE A 131 8.73 -2.60 19.86
CA PHE A 131 7.67 -3.59 19.65
C PHE A 131 7.22 -3.69 18.20
N ARG A 132 7.52 -4.81 17.52
CA ARG A 132 7.15 -5.04 16.12
C ARG A 132 6.31 -6.28 15.95
N LEU A 133 5.27 -6.17 15.13
CA LEU A 133 4.40 -7.28 14.77
C LEU A 133 4.80 -7.91 13.44
N SER A 134 4.50 -9.19 13.27
CA SER A 134 4.70 -9.91 12.03
C SER A 134 3.76 -11.10 11.90
N PHE A 135 3.51 -11.54 10.67
CA PHE A 135 2.77 -12.77 10.45
C PHE A 135 3.56 -14.00 10.93
N PRO A 136 2.87 -14.98 11.56
CA PRO A 136 3.42 -16.30 11.83
C PRO A 136 3.94 -16.99 10.56
N LYS A 137 4.89 -17.93 10.69
CA LYS A 137 5.48 -18.63 9.53
C LYS A 137 4.49 -19.58 8.85
N ASP A 138 3.53 -20.09 9.61
CA ASP A 138 2.44 -20.96 9.21
C ASP A 138 1.24 -20.20 8.63
N ALA A 139 1.21 -18.87 8.74
CA ALA A 139 0.18 -18.06 8.11
C ALA A 139 0.32 -18.17 6.58
N LYS A 140 -0.68 -18.79 5.94
CA LYS A 140 -0.74 -19.02 4.51
C LYS A 140 -2.16 -18.81 4.00
N LEU A 141 -2.29 -18.54 2.71
CA LEU A 141 -3.57 -18.55 2.02
C LEU A 141 -4.02 -19.98 1.77
N THR A 142 -5.33 -20.20 1.79
CA THR A 142 -5.91 -21.47 1.33
C THR A 142 -5.83 -21.56 -0.20
N ASN A 143 -5.82 -22.78 -0.76
CA ASN A 143 -5.80 -22.97 -2.22
C ASN A 143 -6.93 -22.23 -2.92
N ARG A 144 -8.13 -22.19 -2.32
CA ARG A 144 -9.29 -21.45 -2.85
C ARG A 144 -9.03 -19.95 -2.93
N GLN A 145 -8.40 -19.37 -1.91
CA GLN A 145 -8.05 -17.95 -1.90
C GLN A 145 -6.94 -17.62 -2.89
N THR A 146 -5.95 -18.52 -3.06
CA THR A 146 -4.91 -18.35 -4.07
C THR A 146 -5.50 -18.37 -5.47
N VAL A 147 -6.36 -19.34 -5.78
CA VAL A 147 -7.09 -19.39 -7.06
C VAL A 147 -7.95 -18.14 -7.25
N GLY A 148 -8.66 -17.71 -6.20
CA GLY A 148 -9.48 -16.49 -6.22
C GLY A 148 -8.66 -15.23 -6.52
N LEU A 149 -7.47 -15.07 -5.93
CA LEU A 149 -6.57 -13.96 -6.22
C LEU A 149 -6.07 -13.98 -7.66
N ILE A 150 -5.72 -15.16 -8.19
CA ILE A 150 -5.30 -15.30 -9.58
C ILE A 150 -6.44 -14.88 -10.52
N LEU A 151 -7.65 -15.40 -10.28
CA LEU A 151 -8.85 -15.07 -11.05
C LEU A 151 -9.16 -13.56 -10.98
N PHE A 152 -9.05 -12.96 -9.80
CA PHE A 152 -9.22 -11.52 -9.60
C PHE A 152 -8.27 -10.70 -10.49
N HIS A 153 -6.98 -11.03 -10.51
CA HIS A 153 -6.01 -10.32 -11.33
C HIS A 153 -6.18 -10.55 -12.84
N ILE A 154 -6.59 -11.76 -13.25
CA ILE A 154 -6.95 -12.05 -14.65
C ILE A 154 -8.15 -11.22 -15.08
N LEU A 155 -9.20 -11.15 -14.25
CA LEU A 155 -10.38 -10.34 -14.54
C LEU A 155 -10.04 -8.86 -14.67
N ILE A 156 -9.16 -8.32 -13.81
CA ILE A 156 -8.70 -6.93 -13.96
C ILE A 156 -7.99 -6.71 -15.30
N ILE A 157 -7.11 -7.63 -15.73
CA ILE A 157 -6.43 -7.53 -17.02
C ILE A 157 -7.45 -7.52 -18.16
N LEU A 158 -8.40 -8.44 -18.15
CA LEU A 158 -9.44 -8.53 -19.17
C LEU A 158 -10.30 -7.26 -19.20
N SER A 159 -10.69 -6.75 -18.04
CA SER A 159 -11.45 -5.49 -17.91
C SER A 159 -10.68 -4.31 -18.50
N PHE A 160 -9.38 -4.18 -18.23
CA PHE A 160 -8.58 -3.11 -18.83
C PHE A 160 -8.40 -3.30 -20.33
N CYS A 161 -8.17 -4.53 -20.82
CA CYS A 161 -8.13 -4.79 -22.26
C CYS A 161 -9.42 -4.36 -22.96
N LEU A 162 -10.58 -4.60 -22.33
CA LEU A 162 -11.90 -4.18 -22.84
C LEU A 162 -12.06 -2.64 -22.79
N ILE A 163 -11.75 -2.01 -21.66
CA ILE A 163 -11.89 -0.55 -21.50
C ILE A 163 -11.01 0.17 -22.54
N PHE A 164 -9.74 -0.21 -22.65
CA PHE A 164 -8.80 0.43 -23.58
C PHE A 164 -9.05 0.09 -25.05
N SER A 165 -9.88 -0.92 -25.38
CA SER A 165 -10.28 -1.19 -26.77
C SER A 165 -11.47 -0.34 -27.22
N ILE A 166 -12.32 0.08 -26.28
CA ILE A 166 -13.51 0.91 -26.56
C ILE A 166 -13.15 2.40 -26.58
N CYS A 167 -12.33 2.86 -25.63
CA CYS A 167 -12.00 4.28 -25.44
C CYS A 167 -11.21 5.01 -26.55
N PRO A 168 -10.42 4.38 -27.46
CA PRO A 168 -9.63 5.10 -28.47
C PRO A 168 -10.42 6.08 -29.35
N ASN A 169 -11.73 5.86 -29.51
CA ASN A 169 -12.60 6.65 -30.37
C ASN A 169 -13.15 7.92 -29.70
N GLU A 170 -12.88 8.15 -28.41
CA GLU A 170 -13.49 9.25 -27.63
C GLU A 170 -12.50 10.37 -27.27
N PHE A 171 -11.25 10.30 -27.73
CA PHE A 171 -10.23 11.28 -27.36
C PHE A 171 -10.30 12.55 -28.22
N SER A 172 -10.53 13.68 -27.56
CA SER A 172 -10.58 15.00 -28.18
C SER A 172 -9.21 15.58 -28.55
N THR A 173 -8.11 15.08 -27.95
CA THR A 173 -6.77 15.64 -28.16
C THR A 173 -5.69 14.56 -28.32
N TYR A 174 -4.64 14.89 -29.08
CA TYR A 174 -3.46 14.03 -29.26
C TYR A 174 -2.75 13.72 -27.93
N GLN A 175 -2.70 14.68 -27.00
CA GLN A 175 -2.13 14.48 -25.67
C GLN A 175 -2.90 13.43 -24.86
N ARG A 176 -4.24 13.45 -24.87
CA ARG A 176 -5.07 12.43 -24.21
C ARG A 176 -4.90 11.05 -24.86
N TYR A 177 -4.76 11.01 -26.19
CA TYR A 177 -4.45 9.77 -26.90
C TYR A 177 -3.09 9.17 -26.50
N GLN A 178 -2.04 9.98 -26.43
CA GLN A 178 -0.72 9.53 -25.95
C GLN A 178 -0.77 9.08 -24.48
N ASN A 179 -1.48 9.84 -23.63
CA ASN A 179 -1.69 9.48 -22.23
C ASN A 179 -2.40 8.13 -22.08
N ASN A 180 -3.38 7.84 -22.94
CA ASN A 180 -4.10 6.57 -22.93
C ASN A 180 -3.18 5.36 -23.10
N HIS A 181 -2.21 5.44 -24.03
CA HIS A 181 -1.25 4.36 -24.24
C HIS A 181 -0.36 4.15 -23.01
N PHE A 182 0.13 5.24 -22.42
CA PHE A 182 0.91 5.19 -21.20
C PHE A 182 0.12 4.60 -20.02
N ILE A 183 -1.11 5.07 -19.81
CA ILE A 183 -2.00 4.57 -18.74
C ILE A 183 -2.26 3.07 -18.92
N ARG A 184 -2.49 2.59 -20.14
CA ARG A 184 -2.70 1.16 -20.39
C ARG A 184 -1.55 0.32 -19.87
N ILE A 185 -0.32 0.71 -20.19
CA ILE A 185 0.88 0.02 -19.70
C ILE A 185 0.97 0.14 -18.18
N ALA A 186 0.73 1.33 -17.64
CA ALA A 186 0.77 1.61 -16.21
C ALA A 186 -0.25 0.74 -15.43
N CYS A 187 -1.49 0.62 -15.87
CA CYS A 187 -2.52 -0.17 -15.21
C CYS A 187 -2.19 -1.66 -15.14
N HIS A 188 -1.62 -2.22 -16.21
CA HIS A 188 -1.16 -3.60 -16.20
C HIS A 188 0.03 -3.79 -15.25
N LEU A 189 0.99 -2.86 -15.26
CA LEU A 189 2.13 -2.87 -14.33
C LEU A 189 1.64 -2.78 -12.88
N ILE A 190 0.75 -1.83 -12.57
CA ILE A 190 0.15 -1.66 -11.24
C ILE A 190 -0.58 -2.94 -10.81
N ASN A 191 -1.34 -3.57 -11.70
CA ASN A 191 -2.04 -4.80 -11.38
C ASN A 191 -1.06 -5.92 -10.97
N ILE A 192 0.02 -6.12 -11.73
CA ILE A 192 1.07 -7.10 -11.39
C ILE A 192 1.72 -6.73 -10.06
N MET A 193 2.10 -5.46 -9.91
CA MET A 193 2.71 -4.97 -8.69
C MET A 193 1.77 -5.02 -7.49
N SER A 194 0.45 -5.10 -7.66
CA SER A 194 -0.51 -5.18 -6.55
C SER A 194 -0.68 -6.58 -5.98
N ILE A 195 -0.18 -7.63 -6.67
CA ILE A 195 -0.28 -9.04 -6.24
C ILE A 195 0.28 -9.23 -4.81
N PRO A 196 1.49 -8.76 -4.45
CA PRO A 196 2.01 -8.90 -3.10
C PRO A 196 1.16 -8.17 -2.04
N LEU A 197 0.57 -7.02 -2.35
CA LEU A 197 -0.31 -6.30 -1.42
C LEU A 197 -1.59 -7.07 -1.16
N ASN A 198 -2.23 -7.56 -2.23
CA ASN A 198 -3.45 -8.34 -2.12
C ASN A 198 -3.22 -9.66 -1.38
N TYR A 199 -2.07 -10.30 -1.63
CA TYR A 199 -1.63 -11.44 -0.83
C TYR A 199 -1.51 -11.08 0.65
N CYS A 200 -0.81 -9.98 0.99
CA CYS A 200 -0.67 -9.52 2.37
C CYS A 200 -2.00 -9.13 3.02
N ALA A 201 -2.94 -8.55 2.26
CA ALA A 201 -4.28 -8.24 2.71
C ALA A 201 -5.06 -9.51 3.06
N VAL A 202 -5.12 -10.50 2.17
CA VAL A 202 -5.81 -11.77 2.45
C VAL A 202 -5.11 -12.53 3.58
N LEU A 203 -3.79 -12.46 3.68
CA LEU A 203 -3.04 -13.03 4.80
C LEU A 203 -3.43 -12.35 6.13
N ALA A 204 -3.57 -11.03 6.14
CA ALA A 204 -4.05 -10.27 7.30
C ALA A 204 -5.49 -10.67 7.69
N TRP A 205 -6.34 -10.93 6.69
CA TRP A 205 -7.71 -11.44 6.89
C TRP A 205 -7.75 -12.79 7.56
N ASN A 206 -6.89 -13.71 7.14
CA ASN A 206 -6.82 -15.05 7.71
C ASN A 206 -6.11 -15.11 9.07
N SER A 207 -5.39 -14.05 9.46
CA SER A 207 -4.52 -14.09 10.63
C SER A 207 -5.30 -14.15 11.93
N LYS A 208 -5.23 -15.30 12.60
CA LYS A 208 -5.73 -15.53 13.97
C LYS A 208 -4.69 -15.21 15.04
N LYS A 209 -3.41 -15.33 14.67
CA LYS A 209 -2.24 -15.10 15.51
C LYS A 209 -1.31 -14.10 14.84
N LEU A 210 -0.58 -13.33 15.64
CA LEU A 210 0.51 -12.46 15.20
C LEU A 210 1.72 -12.69 16.08
N ASN A 211 2.90 -12.75 15.48
CA ASN A 211 4.15 -12.81 16.25
C ASN A 211 4.57 -11.40 16.61
N PHE A 212 5.11 -11.21 17.81
CA PHE A 212 5.75 -9.96 18.19
C PHE A 212 7.19 -10.17 18.63
N ARG A 213 8.01 -9.14 18.43
CA ARG A 213 9.37 -9.05 18.95
C ARG A 213 9.66 -7.61 19.38
N GLY A 214 10.29 -7.43 20.53
CA GLY A 214 10.52 -6.12 21.11
C GLY A 214 11.23 -6.15 22.45
N ILE A 215 11.01 -5.11 23.25
CA ILE A 215 11.50 -4.91 24.61
C ILE A 215 10.30 -4.85 25.56
N HIS A 216 10.36 -5.61 26.65
CA HIS A 216 9.30 -5.63 27.65
C HIS A 216 9.25 -4.27 28.39
N PRO A 217 8.07 -3.65 28.60
CA PRO A 217 7.97 -2.31 29.19
C PRO A 217 8.53 -2.25 30.62
N GLY A 218 8.18 -3.24 31.45
CA GLY A 218 8.64 -3.33 32.84
C GLY A 218 10.09 -3.83 32.97
N THR A 219 10.38 -5.05 32.51
CA THR A 219 11.68 -5.69 32.74
C THR A 219 12.80 -5.22 31.82
N LYS A 220 12.51 -4.44 30.77
CA LYS A 220 13.46 -3.99 29.73
C LYS A 220 14.23 -5.12 29.04
N ARG A 221 13.80 -6.37 29.20
CA ARG A 221 14.39 -7.55 28.55
C ARG A 221 13.78 -7.77 27.17
N ARG A 222 14.49 -8.54 26.34
CA ARG A 222 13.98 -8.98 25.04
C ARG A 222 12.67 -9.73 25.24
N TRP A 223 11.64 -9.30 24.51
CA TRP A 223 10.29 -9.80 24.59
C TRP A 223 9.88 -10.33 23.23
N VAL A 224 9.57 -11.62 23.16
CA VAL A 224 9.12 -12.31 21.95
C VAL A 224 7.95 -13.20 22.34
N GLY A 225 6.96 -13.29 21.48
CA GLY A 225 5.83 -14.16 21.71
C GLY A 225 4.78 -14.02 20.62
N VAL A 226 3.58 -14.49 20.94
CA VAL A 226 2.44 -14.51 20.04
C VAL A 226 1.31 -13.68 20.65
N MET A 227 0.55 -12.97 19.81
CA MET A 227 -0.73 -12.38 20.16
C MET A 227 -1.84 -13.15 19.46
N LYS A 228 -2.95 -13.37 20.16
CA LYS A 228 -4.18 -13.96 19.60
C LYS A 228 -5.41 -13.19 20.04
N LYS A 229 -6.53 -13.40 19.35
CA LYS A 229 -7.81 -12.83 19.75
C LYS A 229 -8.39 -13.61 20.95
N ASP A 230 -8.80 -12.91 22.00
CA ASP A 230 -9.57 -13.48 23.10
C ASP A 230 -11.02 -13.83 22.67
N LYS A 231 -11.82 -14.43 23.57
CA LYS A 231 -13.24 -14.74 23.30
C LYS A 231 -14.09 -13.51 22.97
N LYS A 232 -13.61 -12.31 23.28
CA LYS A 232 -14.23 -11.01 22.98
C LYS A 232 -13.66 -10.37 21.70
N GLY A 233 -12.78 -11.07 20.96
CA GLY A 233 -12.17 -10.60 19.72
C GLY A 233 -11.01 -9.62 19.90
N ARG A 234 -10.56 -9.35 21.13
CA ARG A 234 -9.45 -8.42 21.42
C ARG A 234 -8.12 -9.13 21.34
N TRP A 235 -7.12 -8.45 20.76
CA TRP A 235 -5.77 -8.99 20.68
C TRP A 235 -5.09 -8.95 22.05
N VAL A 236 -4.73 -10.12 22.56
CA VAL A 236 -4.03 -10.30 23.83
C VAL A 236 -2.75 -11.09 23.60
N VAL A 237 -1.74 -10.85 24.45
CA VAL A 237 -0.52 -11.67 24.47
C VAL A 237 -0.92 -13.07 24.90
N ASP A 238 -0.52 -14.06 24.10
CA ASP A 238 -0.76 -15.46 24.42
C ASP A 238 0.18 -15.86 25.56
N VAL A 239 -0.39 -16.26 26.70
CA VAL A 239 0.35 -16.68 27.90
C VAL A 239 0.35 -18.22 28.00
N GLU A 240 -0.26 -18.93 27.04
CA GLU A 240 -0.38 -20.38 27.09
C GLU A 240 1.00 -21.08 27.13
N PRO A 241 1.16 -22.14 27.96
CA PRO A 241 2.45 -22.81 28.22
C PRO A 241 3.18 -23.32 26.97
N GLU A 242 2.44 -23.61 25.91
CA GLU A 242 2.95 -24.28 24.70
C GLU A 242 3.81 -23.35 23.83
N ASP A 243 3.60 -22.03 23.89
CA ASP A 243 4.37 -21.03 23.12
C ASP A 243 5.55 -20.41 23.91
N HIS A 244 5.71 -20.75 25.19
CA HIS A 244 6.97 -20.52 25.93
C HIS A 244 8.08 -21.52 25.55
N ARG A 245 7.83 -22.44 24.60
CA ARG A 245 8.88 -23.30 24.02
C ARG A 245 9.77 -22.58 23.00
N ILE A 246 9.72 -21.24 22.93
CA ILE A 246 10.76 -20.44 22.26
C ILE A 246 11.88 -20.14 23.26
N PHE A 247 12.37 -21.15 23.99
CA PHE A 247 13.57 -21.03 24.80
C PHE A 247 14.53 -22.18 24.49
N VAL A 248 15.73 -21.76 24.07
CA VAL A 248 17.01 -22.49 23.98
C VAL A 248 17.18 -23.46 22.80
N VAL A 249 17.65 -22.94 21.65
CA VAL A 249 18.93 -23.32 21.01
C VAL A 249 19.47 -22.09 20.28
#